data_AF-A0AAV8XBN1-F1
#
_entry.id   AF-A0AAV8XBN1-F1
#
_cell.length_a   1.000
_cell.length_b   1.000
_cell.length_c   1.000
_cell.angle_alpha   90.00
_cell.angle_beta   90.00
_cell.angle_gamma   90.00
#
_symmetry.space_group_name_H-M   'P 1'
#
loop_
_entity.id
_entity.type
_entity.pdbx_description
1 polymer ?
#
loop_
_entity_poly.entity_id
_entity_poly.type
_entity_poly.pdbx_seq_one_letter_code
_entity_poly.pdbx_strand_id
1 'polypeptide(L)' 'MHIFKFCRSKCHAAFKKKKNPRKVKWTKAYRKTVGKELAVDPSFEFEKRRHIPLKYDRQTWRKAIKQ' A
#
# COMPACT_ATOMS: atom_id res chain seq x y z
N MET A 1 4.19 5.36 -19.56
CA MET A 1 4.49 3.92 -19.43
C MET A 1 4.06 3.45 -18.05
N HIS A 2 3.13 2.51 -17.95
CA HIS A 2 2.65 2.01 -16.65
C HIS A 2 3.50 0.82 -16.19
N ILE A 3 4.17 0.96 -15.05
CA ILE A 3 4.97 -0.11 -14.44
C ILE A 3 4.12 -0.81 -13.38
N PHE A 4 3.86 -2.10 -13.55
CA PHE A 4 3.16 -2.94 -12.56
C PHE A 4 4.16 -3.83 -11.82
N LYS A 5 4.19 -3.72 -10.49
CA LYS A 5 5.01 -4.57 -9.62
C LYS A 5 4.14 -5.65 -8.99
N PHE A 6 4.60 -6.90 -9.00
CA PHE A 6 3.89 -8.04 -8.41
C PHE A 6 4.78 -8.72 -7.37
N CYS A 7 4.19 -9.15 -6.26
CA CYS A 7 4.92 -9.85 -5.20
C CYS A 7 5.29 -11.30 -5.54
N ARG A 8 4.54 -11.98 -6.42
CA ARG A 8 4.75 -13.39 -6.80
C ARG A 8 4.09 -13.74 -8.14
N SER A 9 4.48 -14.88 -8.71
CA SER A 9 3.98 -15.42 -9.99
C SER A 9 2.45 -15.55 -10.04
N LYS A 10 1.80 -15.96 -8.94
CA LYS A 10 0.33 -16.03 -8.81
C LYS A 10 -0.36 -14.70 -9.16
N CYS A 11 0.16 -13.58 -8.67
CA CYS A 11 -0.43 -12.26 -8.88
C CYS A 11 -0.23 -11.79 -10.33
N HIS A 12 0.96 -12.05 -10.88
CA HIS A 12 1.27 -11.75 -12.29
C HIS A 12 0.40 -12.57 -13.26
N ALA A 13 0.20 -13.86 -12.99
CA ALA A 13 -0.69 -14.72 -13.79
C ALA A 13 -2.16 -14.27 -13.70
N ALA A 14 -2.64 -13.87 -12.52
CA ALA A 14 -3.98 -13.34 -12.35
C ALA A 14 -4.19 -12.04 -13.13
N PHE A 15 -3.18 -11.17 -13.17
CA PHE A 15 -3.18 -9.95 -13.99
C PHE A 15 -3.23 -10.25 -15.49
N LYS A 16 -2.39 -11.17 -15.98
CA LYS A 16 -2.43 -11.64 -17.39
C LYS A 16 -3.80 -12.22 -17.77
N LYS A 17 -4.45 -12.94 -16.85
CA LYS A 17 -5.82 -13.46 -16.99
C LYS A 17 -6.91 -12.40 -16.79
N LYS A 18 -6.56 -11.10 -16.71
CA LYS A 18 -7.47 -9.96 -16.52
C LYS A 18 -8.44 -10.13 -15.34
N LYS A 19 -8.02 -10.81 -14.27
CA LYS A 19 -8.86 -10.99 -13.06
C LYS A 19 -8.91 -9.67 -12.28
N ASN A 20 -10.11 -9.19 -11.99
CA ASN A 20 -10.31 -7.97 -11.21
C ASN A 20 -9.97 -8.21 -9.72
N PRO A 21 -8.94 -7.56 -9.14
CA PRO A 21 -8.58 -7.75 -7.74
C PRO A 21 -9.73 -7.40 -6.77
N ARG A 22 -10.63 -6.48 -7.14
CA ARG A 22 -11.83 -6.14 -6.32
C ARG A 22 -12.87 -7.26 -6.24
N LYS A 23 -12.74 -8.34 -7.03
CA LYS A 23 -13.63 -9.51 -6.98
C LYS A 23 -12.91 -10.77 -6.48
N VAL A 24 -11.59 -10.71 -6.28
CA VAL A 24 -10.77 -11.84 -5.83
C VAL A 24 -10.67 -11.81 -4.31
N LYS A 25 -11.37 -12.76 -3.65
CA LYS A 25 -11.62 -12.77 -2.19
C LYS A 25 -10.38 -12.67 -1.29
N TRP A 26 -9.25 -13.21 -1.70
CA TRP A 26 -8.02 -13.23 -0.89
C TRP A 26 -7.19 -11.95 -0.98
N THR A 27 -7.56 -10.99 -1.83
CA THR A 27 -6.78 -9.75 -1.98
C THR A 27 -7.19 -8.69 -0.97
N LYS A 28 -6.23 -7.84 -0.57
CA LYS A 28 -6.48 -6.64 0.25
C LYS A 28 -7.51 -5.72 -0.39
N ALA A 29 -7.46 -5.55 -1.72
CA ALA A 29 -8.40 -4.72 -2.47
C ALA A 29 -9.85 -5.19 -2.28
N TYR A 30 -10.12 -6.51 -2.39
CA TYR A 30 -11.44 -7.06 -2.10
C TYR A 30 -11.84 -6.78 -0.66
N ARG A 31 -11.00 -7.13 0.32
CA ARG A 31 -11.31 -6.97 1.75
C ARG A 31 -11.66 -5.52 2.12
N LYS A 32 -10.92 -4.55 1.59
CA LYS A 32 -11.21 -3.12 1.76
C LYS A 32 -12.57 -2.74 1.17
N THR A 33 -12.89 -3.20 -0.05
CA THR A 33 -14.18 -2.86 -0.69
C THR A 33 -15.39 -3.47 0.00
N VAL A 34 -15.24 -4.62 0.67
CA VAL A 34 -16.34 -5.30 1.37
C VAL A 34 -16.37 -5.01 2.87
N GLY A 35 -15.59 -4.04 3.37
CA GLY A 35 -15.60 -3.65 4.78
C GLY A 35 -14.99 -4.66 5.76
N LYS A 36 -14.18 -5.61 5.28
CA LYS A 36 -13.52 -6.64 6.12
C LYS A 36 -12.22 -6.17 6.78
N GLU A 37 -11.90 -4.88 6.66
CA GLU A 37 -10.72 -4.22 7.19
C GLU A 37 -11.04 -2.78 7.57
N LEU A 38 -10.39 -2.30 8.64
CA LEU A 38 -10.45 -0.89 9.03
C LEU A 38 -9.81 -0.05 7.93
N ALA A 39 -10.62 0.75 7.24
CA ALA A 39 -10.17 1.53 6.08
C ALA A 39 -9.87 2.99 6.41
N VAL A 40 -10.44 3.50 7.51
CA VAL A 40 -10.33 4.90 7.95
C VAL A 40 -9.83 4.87 9.38
N ASP A 41 -8.51 4.97 9.52
CA ASP A 41 -7.83 5.06 10.81
C ASP A 41 -6.74 6.14 10.73
N PRO A 42 -6.59 6.99 11.74
CA PRO A 42 -5.56 8.03 11.75
C PRO A 42 -4.13 7.50 11.63
N SER A 43 -3.87 6.25 12.05
CA SER A 43 -2.54 5.64 11.95
C SER A 43 -2.12 5.39 10.49
N PHE A 44 -3.05 5.28 9.54
CA PHE A 44 -2.69 5.17 8.13
C PHE A 44 -2.16 6.48 7.53
N GLU A 45 -2.31 7.61 8.24
CA GLU A 45 -1.80 8.88 7.75
C GLU A 45 -0.27 9.00 7.80
N PHE A 46 0.39 8.18 8.62
CA PHE A 46 1.84 8.19 8.74
C PHE A 46 2.55 7.65 7.49
N GLU A 47 1.94 6.69 6.77
CA GLU A 47 2.53 5.99 5.61
C GLU A 47 2.44 6.76 4.28
N LYS A 48 2.10 8.05 4.30
CA LYS A 48 1.92 8.86 3.08
C LYS A 48 3.21 8.99 2.26
N ARG A 49 3.12 8.81 0.94
CA ARG A 49 4.24 9.07 0.01
C ARG A 49 4.54 10.56 -0.06
N ARG A 50 5.79 10.94 0.28
CA ARG A 50 6.26 12.33 0.20
C ARG A 50 6.84 12.60 -1.19
N HIS A 51 6.38 13.67 -1.84
CA HIS A 51 6.89 14.11 -3.15
C HIS A 51 8.12 15.02 -3.05
N ILE A 52 8.31 15.67 -1.89
CA ILE A 52 9.41 16.60 -1.63
C ILE A 52 10.36 15.94 -0.63
N PRO A 53 11.67 15.88 -0.92
CA PRO A 53 12.66 15.40 0.02
C PRO A 53 12.86 16.42 1.15
N LEU A 54 13.01 15.93 2.37
CA LEU A 54 13.45 16.73 3.51
C LEU A 54 14.95 16.59 3.65
N LYS A 55 15.65 17.70 3.92
CA LYS A 55 17.07 17.65 4.26
C LYS A 55 17.23 16.78 5.52
N TYR A 56 18.22 15.91 5.52
CA TYR A 56 18.49 15.05 6.67
C TYR A 56 18.82 15.92 7.90
N ASP A 57 18.11 15.67 9.01
CA ASP A 57 18.40 16.19 10.33
C ASP A 57 18.27 15.04 11.35
N ARG A 58 19.31 14.87 12.16
CA ARG A 58 19.42 13.78 13.14
C ARG A 58 18.38 13.89 14.24
N GLN A 59 17.99 15.10 14.65
CA GLN A 59 16.95 15.28 15.69
C GLN A 59 15.58 14.87 15.16
N THR A 60 15.23 15.33 13.96
CA THR A 60 13.98 14.96 13.26
C THR A 60 13.91 13.46 13.00
N TRP A 61 15.00 12.83 12.58
CA TRP A 61 15.05 11.38 12.35
C TRP A 61 14.86 10.56 13.63
N ARG A 62 15.52 10.97 14.73
CA ARG A 62 15.35 10.32 16.04
C ARG A 62 13.92 10.44 16.57
N LYS A 63 13.25 11.57 16.34
CA LYS A 63 11.83 11.75 16.69
C LYS A 63 10.94 10.82 15.87
N ALA A 64 11.18 10.72 14.56
CA ALA A 64 10.39 9.88 13.66
C ALA A 64 10.50 8.37 13.96
N ILE A 65 11.65 7.88 14.45
CA ILE A 65 11.84 6.46 14.81
C ILE A 65 11.17 6.09 16.13
N LYS A 66 11.14 7.02 17.10
CA LYS A 66 10.56 6.78 18.43
C LYS A 66 9.03 6.84 18.44
N GLN A 67 8.44 7.29 17.34
CA GLN A 67 7.01 7.51 17.20
C GLN A 67 6.26 6.23 16.86
#